data_AF-A0A7C5LNJ9-F1
#
_entry.id   AF-A0A7C5LNJ9-F1
#
_cell.length_a   1.000
_cell.length_b   1.000
_cell.length_c   1.000
_cell.angle_alpha   90.00
_cell.angle_beta   90.00
_cell.angle_gamma   90.00
#
_symmetry.space_group_name_H-M   'P 1'
#
loop_
_entity.id
_entity.type
_entity.pdbx_description
1 polymer ?
#
loop_
_entity_poly.entity_id
_entity_poly.type
_entity_poly.pdbx_seq_one_letter_code
_entity_poly.pdbx_strand_id
1 'polypeptide(L)'
;MKFLCVFLTMMSAAAIAAPLPAHPRLLLDQQDIQALQQRIAQQPWKETWAACKKVVDKSLSQPVELPPRGGNWSHNYVCPQHGGRVASQSLSEASWLIPMAQGTDLIWDVLPADQRRAVEEKLFRPTLNVVILSSTRGIHNIRCWLNSAIGSVECLLGNERLIQMAIDDPKRGFRQQIQQGVRDDGMWFEGAGGYHFYTIRGLWPLAEAARLGGAIFTYLVGQFVDRTGYVPVFGAVGLLAVVACFGLFTLVGRVERMELPRL
;
A
#
# COMPACT_ATOMS: atom_id res chain seq x y z
N MET A 1 34.55 10.06 15.53
CA MET A 1 34.02 9.08 14.55
C MET A 1 32.97 8.12 15.10
N LYS A 2 33.07 7.59 16.33
CA LYS A 2 32.02 6.69 16.89
C LYS A 2 30.70 7.40 17.31
N PHE A 3 30.75 8.68 17.67
CA PHE A 3 29.56 9.46 18.03
C PHE A 3 28.70 9.89 16.81
N LEU A 4 29.29 9.97 15.62
CA LEU A 4 28.57 10.38 14.39
C LEU A 4 27.72 9.23 13.84
N CYS A 5 28.14 7.97 14.02
CA CYS A 5 27.36 6.79 13.62
C CYS A 5 26.10 6.58 14.47
N VAL A 6 26.11 6.97 15.75
CA VAL A 6 24.97 6.80 16.66
C VAL A 6 23.89 7.86 16.41
N PHE A 7 24.27 9.08 16.00
CA PHE A 7 23.31 10.13 15.65
C PHE A 7 22.63 9.87 14.29
N LEU A 8 23.35 9.28 13.32
CA LEU A 8 22.82 8.92 12.00
C LEU A 8 21.86 7.72 12.02
N THR A 9 22.02 6.78 12.96
CA THR A 9 21.04 5.70 13.15
C THR A 9 19.73 6.22 13.75
N MET A 10 19.76 7.32 14.52
CA MET A 10 18.55 7.94 15.06
C MET A 10 17.79 8.80 14.04
N MET A 11 18.45 9.46 13.08
CA MET A 11 17.75 10.22 12.04
C MET A 11 17.19 9.37 10.89
N SER A 12 17.68 8.14 10.70
CA SER A 12 17.01 7.14 9.86
C SER A 12 15.70 6.62 10.49
N ALA A 13 15.54 6.78 11.80
CA ALA A 13 14.37 6.31 12.55
C ALA A 13 13.26 7.38 12.70
N ALA A 14 13.50 8.58 12.17
CA ALA A 14 12.55 9.70 12.25
C ALA A 14 12.30 10.31 10.86
N ALA A 15 12.12 9.48 9.84
CA ALA A 15 11.07 9.81 8.89
C ALA A 15 9.77 9.68 9.70
N ILE A 16 9.30 10.79 10.27
CA ILE A 16 7.92 10.89 10.74
C ILE A 16 7.12 10.46 9.52
N ALA A 17 6.57 9.25 9.55
CA ALA A 17 5.73 8.75 8.48
C ALA A 17 4.65 9.82 8.31
N ALA A 18 4.65 10.49 7.16
CA ALA A 18 3.62 11.46 6.89
C ALA A 18 2.28 10.72 7.07
N PRO A 19 1.30 11.31 7.77
CA PRO A 19 0.02 10.65 7.97
C PRO A 19 -0.54 10.26 6.59
N LEU A 20 -1.09 9.06 6.49
CA LEU A 20 -1.68 8.59 5.24
C LEU A 20 -2.70 9.62 4.71
N PRO A 21 -2.74 9.90 3.39
CA PRO A 21 -3.66 10.89 2.81
C PRO A 21 -5.14 10.59 3.06
N ALA A 22 -6.05 11.51 2.76
CA ALA A 22 -7.49 11.21 2.87
C ALA A 22 -7.91 10.06 1.94
N HIS A 23 -9.02 9.38 2.27
CA HIS A 23 -9.63 8.41 1.37
C HIS A 23 -10.25 9.12 0.15
N PRO A 24 -10.34 8.46 -1.01
CA PRO A 24 -9.71 7.19 -1.33
C PRO A 24 -8.20 7.35 -1.57
N ARG A 25 -7.44 6.29 -1.27
CA ARG A 25 -5.97 6.29 -1.28
C ARG A 25 -5.34 4.95 -1.67
N LEU A 26 -6.13 3.98 -2.16
CA LEU A 26 -5.62 2.68 -2.56
C LEU A 26 -5.41 2.55 -4.06
N LEU A 27 -6.47 2.73 -4.84
CA LEU A 27 -6.45 2.58 -6.29
C LEU A 27 -6.50 3.92 -7.01
N LEU A 28 -7.25 4.86 -6.46
CA LEU A 28 -7.49 6.19 -6.99
C LEU A 28 -7.45 7.16 -5.82
N ASP A 29 -6.93 8.36 -6.04
CA ASP A 29 -7.20 9.50 -5.18
C ASP A 29 -8.37 10.36 -5.72
N GLN A 30 -8.65 11.47 -5.05
CA GLN A 30 -9.71 12.39 -5.45
C GLN A 30 -9.46 13.04 -6.83
N GLN A 31 -8.19 13.27 -7.20
CA GLN A 31 -7.82 13.82 -8.50
C GLN A 31 -8.03 12.78 -9.60
N ASP A 32 -7.63 11.54 -9.34
CA ASP A 32 -7.84 10.40 -10.23
C ASP A 32 -9.34 10.19 -10.50
N ILE A 33 -10.21 10.32 -9.49
CA ILE A 33 -11.66 10.24 -9.65
C ILE A 33 -12.19 11.34 -10.56
N GLN A 34 -11.76 12.59 -10.35
CA GLN A 34 -12.19 13.72 -11.20
C GLN A 34 -11.73 13.53 -12.65
N ALA A 35 -10.48 13.10 -12.85
CA ALA A 35 -9.95 12.80 -14.18
C ALA A 35 -10.71 11.65 -14.85
N LEU A 36 -11.04 10.60 -14.09
CA LEU A 36 -11.83 9.47 -14.59
C LEU A 36 -13.23 9.92 -15.03
N GLN A 37 -13.93 10.74 -14.23
CA GLN A 37 -15.24 11.29 -14.56
C GLN A 37 -15.23 12.08 -15.87
N GLN A 38 -14.20 12.90 -16.09
CA GLN A 38 -14.04 13.64 -17.34
C GLN A 38 -13.79 12.69 -18.52
N ARG A 39 -12.94 11.68 -18.33
CA ARG A 39 -12.58 10.72 -19.38
C ARG A 39 -13.75 9.86 -19.82
N ILE A 40 -14.55 9.34 -18.88
CA ILE A 40 -15.71 8.49 -19.19
C ILE A 40 -16.85 9.26 -19.87
N ALA A 41 -16.85 10.59 -19.82
CA ALA A 41 -17.81 11.40 -20.56
C ALA A 41 -17.47 11.51 -22.07
N GLN A 42 -16.25 11.14 -22.46
CA GLN A 42 -15.70 11.32 -23.80
C GLN A 42 -15.53 9.99 -24.55
N GLN A 43 -15.54 10.04 -25.88
CA GLN A 43 -15.25 8.90 -26.75
C GLN A 43 -13.76 8.51 -26.68
N PRO A 44 -13.41 7.21 -26.74
CA PRO A 44 -14.28 6.04 -26.87
C PRO A 44 -14.77 5.46 -25.53
N TRP A 45 -14.48 6.13 -24.40
CA TRP A 45 -14.70 5.60 -23.06
C TRP A 45 -16.16 5.67 -22.61
N LYS A 46 -16.97 6.55 -23.21
CA LYS A 46 -18.40 6.70 -22.91
C LYS A 46 -19.19 5.40 -23.11
N GLU A 47 -18.91 4.69 -24.20
CA GLU A 47 -19.55 3.42 -24.56
C GLU A 47 -19.10 2.31 -23.62
N THR A 48 -17.79 2.24 -23.35
CA THR A 48 -17.21 1.28 -22.40
C THR A 48 -17.80 1.49 -21.00
N TRP A 49 -17.91 2.73 -20.54
CA TRP A 49 -18.51 3.05 -19.26
C TRP A 49 -19.99 2.66 -19.21
N ALA A 50 -20.77 2.99 -20.24
CA ALA A 50 -22.19 2.59 -20.31
C ALA A 50 -22.36 1.07 -20.24
N ALA A 51 -21.50 0.31 -20.94
CA ALA A 51 -21.51 -1.15 -20.90
C ALA A 51 -21.15 -1.68 -19.50
N CYS A 52 -20.10 -1.17 -18.86
CA CYS A 52 -19.72 -1.53 -17.50
C CYS A 52 -20.83 -1.20 -16.49
N LYS A 53 -21.40 0.01 -16.57
CA LYS A 53 -22.48 0.44 -15.67
C LYS A 53 -23.69 -0.48 -15.78
N LYS A 54 -24.08 -0.91 -16.99
CA LYS A 54 -25.18 -1.84 -17.19
C LYS A 54 -24.96 -3.19 -16.48
N VAL A 55 -23.73 -3.68 -16.44
CA VAL A 55 -23.39 -4.91 -15.70
C VAL A 55 -23.57 -4.69 -14.19
N VAL A 56 -23.05 -3.57 -13.67
CA VAL A 56 -23.17 -3.23 -12.25
C VAL A 56 -24.63 -3.02 -11.84
N ASP A 57 -25.40 -2.24 -12.60
CA ASP A 57 -26.82 -1.98 -12.34
C ASP A 57 -27.62 -3.30 -12.30
N LYS A 58 -27.32 -4.23 -13.21
CA LYS A 58 -27.92 -5.57 -13.19
C LYS A 58 -27.55 -6.32 -11.92
N SER A 59 -26.28 -6.34 -11.52
CA SER A 59 -25.84 -7.01 -10.28
C SER A 59 -26.46 -6.40 -9.03
N LEU A 60 -26.65 -5.08 -8.96
CA LEU A 60 -27.29 -4.39 -7.83
C LEU A 60 -28.77 -4.75 -7.66
N SER A 61 -29.43 -5.16 -8.74
CA SER A 61 -30.83 -5.64 -8.70
C SER A 61 -30.97 -7.06 -8.15
N GLN A 62 -29.88 -7.81 -8.01
CA GLN A 62 -29.88 -9.17 -7.50
C GLN A 62 -29.71 -9.19 -5.98
N PRO A 63 -30.40 -10.10 -5.26
CA PRO A 63 -30.17 -10.27 -3.83
C PRO A 63 -28.72 -10.69 -3.57
N VAL A 64 -28.12 -10.16 -2.51
CA VAL A 64 -26.80 -10.61 -2.05
C VAL A 64 -26.99 -11.92 -1.29
N GLU A 65 -26.80 -13.03 -1.98
CA GLU A 65 -26.82 -14.37 -1.38
C GLU A 65 -25.40 -14.83 -1.08
N LEU A 66 -25.08 -14.97 0.21
CA LEU A 66 -23.83 -15.58 0.63
C LEU A 66 -23.98 -17.11 0.63
N PRO A 67 -22.97 -17.86 0.15
CA PRO A 67 -23.01 -19.31 0.22
C PRO A 67 -23.09 -19.76 1.69
N PRO A 68 -23.75 -20.90 1.97
CA PRO A 68 -23.98 -21.36 3.35
C PRO A 68 -22.70 -21.76 4.09
N ARG A 69 -21.57 -21.88 3.37
CA ARG A 69 -20.24 -22.15 3.93
C ARG A 69 -19.16 -21.44 3.12
N GLY A 70 -18.07 -21.14 3.81
CA GLY A 70 -16.84 -20.60 3.22
C GLY A 70 -16.08 -21.63 2.35
N GLY A 71 -15.34 -21.13 1.35
CA GLY A 71 -14.47 -21.92 0.50
C GLY A 71 -15.19 -22.69 -0.60
N ASN A 72 -15.40 -22.07 -1.76
CA ASN A 72 -15.84 -22.79 -2.96
C ASN A 72 -15.16 -22.33 -4.27
N TRP A 73 -14.39 -23.25 -4.88
CA TRP A 73 -14.13 -23.44 -6.32
C TRP A 73 -13.72 -24.92 -6.52
N SER A 74 -14.24 -25.60 -7.57
CA SER A 74 -14.15 -27.02 -8.05
C SER A 74 -13.85 -28.21 -7.11
N HIS A 75 -13.24 -28.03 -5.95
CA HIS A 75 -12.85 -29.07 -5.03
C HIS A 75 -13.37 -28.67 -3.65
N ASN A 76 -14.36 -29.41 -3.13
CA ASN A 76 -14.99 -29.21 -1.81
C ASN A 76 -14.02 -29.41 -0.62
N TYR A 77 -12.72 -29.14 -0.80
CA TYR A 77 -11.65 -29.34 0.14
C TYR A 77 -11.05 -27.99 0.58
N VAL A 78 -11.02 -27.77 1.89
CA VAL A 78 -10.31 -26.66 2.52
C VAL A 78 -9.18 -27.28 3.34
N CYS A 79 -7.93 -26.94 3.02
CA CYS A 79 -6.78 -27.42 3.78
C CYS A 79 -6.85 -26.85 5.22
N PRO A 80 -6.75 -27.67 6.29
CA PRO A 80 -6.81 -27.16 7.66
C PRO A 80 -5.68 -26.17 8.02
N GLN A 81 -4.54 -26.25 7.31
CA GLN A 81 -3.36 -25.41 7.55
C GLN A 81 -3.24 -24.22 6.59
N HIS A 82 -3.66 -24.38 5.34
CA HIS A 82 -3.45 -23.38 4.27
C HIS A 82 -4.76 -22.84 3.66
N GLY A 83 -5.89 -23.37 4.11
CA GLY A 83 -7.21 -23.06 3.59
C GLY A 83 -7.68 -21.66 4.00
N GLY A 84 -8.36 -20.98 3.08
CA GLY A 84 -9.02 -19.71 3.36
C GLY A 84 -10.34 -19.90 4.12
N ARG A 85 -10.94 -18.79 4.53
CA ARG A 85 -12.28 -18.77 5.13
C ARG A 85 -13.33 -18.51 4.06
N VAL A 86 -13.13 -17.48 3.24
CA VAL A 86 -14.00 -17.15 2.10
C VAL A 86 -13.64 -17.98 0.88
N ALA A 87 -12.35 -18.12 0.59
CA ALA A 87 -11.85 -18.89 -0.55
C ALA A 87 -11.09 -20.17 -0.14
N SER A 88 -10.69 -21.00 -1.10
CA SER A 88 -10.08 -22.31 -0.84
C SER A 88 -8.66 -22.26 -0.27
N GLN A 89 -7.93 -21.16 -0.47
CA GLN A 89 -6.53 -20.99 -0.06
C GLN A 89 -6.15 -19.52 0.11
N SER A 90 -5.04 -19.26 0.81
CA SER A 90 -4.52 -17.91 1.09
C SER A 90 -4.30 -17.03 -0.16
N LEU A 91 -3.86 -17.61 -1.27
CA LEU A 91 -3.74 -16.91 -2.56
C LEU A 91 -5.10 -16.35 -3.00
N SER A 92 -6.13 -17.20 -3.02
CA SER A 92 -7.46 -16.84 -3.48
C SER A 92 -8.11 -15.82 -2.54
N GLU A 93 -7.92 -15.98 -1.22
CA GLU A 93 -8.31 -15.00 -0.21
C GLU A 93 -7.67 -13.64 -0.45
N ALA A 94 -6.35 -13.58 -0.65
CA ALA A 94 -5.67 -12.33 -0.93
C ALA A 94 -6.17 -11.68 -2.22
N SER A 95 -6.34 -12.45 -3.29
CA SER A 95 -6.86 -11.93 -4.57
C SER A 95 -8.28 -11.39 -4.48
N TRP A 96 -9.10 -11.92 -3.55
CA TRP A 96 -10.43 -11.41 -3.24
C TRP A 96 -10.39 -10.21 -2.29
N LEU A 97 -9.51 -10.21 -1.30
CA LEU A 97 -9.44 -9.15 -0.28
C LEU A 97 -8.98 -7.81 -0.86
N ILE A 98 -8.11 -7.82 -1.86
CA ILE A 98 -7.60 -6.61 -2.53
C ILE A 98 -8.75 -5.76 -3.12
N PRO A 99 -9.59 -6.27 -4.04
CA PRO A 99 -10.71 -5.49 -4.58
C PRO A 99 -11.76 -5.15 -3.52
N MET A 100 -11.91 -5.97 -2.47
CA MET A 100 -12.78 -5.62 -1.32
C MET A 100 -12.26 -4.38 -0.57
N ALA A 101 -10.95 -4.30 -0.32
CA ALA A 101 -10.32 -3.14 0.29
C ALA A 101 -10.44 -1.90 -0.62
N GLN A 102 -10.14 -2.04 -1.92
CA GLN A 102 -10.26 -0.95 -2.89
C GLN A 102 -11.69 -0.42 -3.03
N GLY A 103 -12.69 -1.31 -3.09
CA GLY A 103 -14.11 -0.91 -3.12
C GLY A 103 -14.53 -0.20 -1.84
N THR A 104 -14.07 -0.69 -0.68
CA THR A 104 -14.36 -0.07 0.62
C THR A 104 -13.72 1.31 0.75
N ASP A 105 -12.49 1.48 0.27
CA ASP A 105 -11.77 2.76 0.23
C ASP A 105 -12.53 3.83 -0.56
N LEU A 106 -13.10 3.46 -1.71
CA LEU A 106 -13.90 4.37 -2.56
C LEU A 106 -15.20 4.86 -1.91
N ILE A 107 -15.75 4.11 -0.94
CA ILE A 107 -16.97 4.47 -0.22
C ILE A 107 -16.71 4.81 1.24
N TRP A 108 -15.45 4.90 1.66
CA TRP A 108 -15.10 4.97 3.07
C TRP A 108 -15.79 6.14 3.76
N ASP A 109 -15.75 7.31 3.14
CA ASP A 109 -16.28 8.55 3.71
C ASP A 109 -17.80 8.56 3.84
N VAL A 110 -18.53 7.74 3.06
CA VAL A 110 -19.99 7.62 3.17
C VAL A 110 -20.43 6.53 4.15
N LEU A 111 -19.54 5.63 4.55
CA LEU A 111 -19.85 4.60 5.53
C LEU A 111 -19.96 5.21 6.95
N PRO A 112 -21.05 4.96 7.69
CA PRO A 112 -21.14 5.26 9.11
C PRO A 112 -20.04 4.60 9.96
N ALA A 113 -19.71 5.19 11.10
CA ALA A 113 -18.61 4.74 11.95
C ALA A 113 -18.79 3.28 12.46
N ASP A 114 -20.01 2.86 12.75
CA ASP A 114 -20.34 1.48 13.14
C ASP A 114 -20.16 0.50 11.97
N GLN A 115 -20.46 0.91 10.74
CA GLN A 115 -20.22 0.10 9.54
C GLN A 115 -18.73 -0.02 9.24
N ARG A 116 -17.95 1.06 9.34
CA ARG A 116 -16.48 1.02 9.21
C ARG A 116 -15.88 0.05 10.22
N ARG A 117 -16.31 0.16 11.49
CA ARG A 117 -15.89 -0.75 12.57
C ARG A 117 -16.26 -2.20 12.27
N ALA A 118 -17.49 -2.46 11.81
CA ALA A 118 -17.93 -3.80 11.47
C ALA A 118 -17.10 -4.42 10.34
N VAL A 119 -16.81 -3.65 9.29
CA VAL A 119 -15.97 -4.08 8.17
C VAL A 119 -14.53 -4.33 8.63
N GLU A 120 -13.96 -3.48 9.48
CA GLU A 120 -12.64 -3.69 10.07
C GLU A 120 -12.59 -4.98 10.93
N GLU A 121 -13.47 -5.09 11.92
CA GLU A 121 -13.41 -6.12 12.97
C GLU A 121 -13.93 -7.49 12.50
N LYS A 122 -14.85 -7.54 11.54
CA LYS A 122 -15.51 -8.78 11.10
C LYS A 122 -15.07 -9.27 9.73
N LEU A 123 -14.46 -8.41 8.91
CA LEU A 123 -14.02 -8.76 7.55
C LEU A 123 -12.49 -8.67 7.43
N PHE A 124 -11.92 -7.46 7.52
CA PHE A 124 -10.51 -7.25 7.18
C PHE A 124 -9.52 -7.84 8.19
N ARG A 125 -9.66 -7.50 9.48
CA ARG A 125 -8.73 -7.98 10.51
C ARG A 125 -8.74 -9.50 10.66
N PRO A 126 -9.91 -10.18 10.70
CA PRO A 126 -9.95 -11.64 10.75
C PRO A 126 -9.27 -12.29 9.54
N THR A 127 -9.52 -11.80 8.32
CA THR A 127 -8.90 -12.38 7.11
C THR A 127 -7.37 -12.23 7.15
N LEU A 128 -6.86 -11.05 7.51
CA LEU A 128 -5.42 -10.85 7.64
C LEU A 128 -4.79 -11.75 8.69
N ASN A 129 -5.34 -11.75 9.91
CA ASN A 129 -4.76 -12.45 11.06
C ASN A 129 -4.82 -13.97 10.93
N VAL A 130 -5.90 -14.50 10.36
CA VAL A 130 -6.12 -15.95 10.30
C VAL A 130 -5.48 -16.57 9.06
N VAL A 131 -5.53 -15.88 7.91
CA VAL A 131 -5.19 -16.49 6.62
C VAL A 131 -3.90 -15.94 6.00
N ILE A 132 -3.69 -14.62 6.05
CA ILE A 132 -2.67 -13.98 5.23
C ILE A 132 -1.33 -13.85 5.97
N LEU A 133 -1.35 -13.39 7.22
CA LEU A 133 -0.14 -13.10 8.00
C LEU A 133 0.62 -14.36 8.43
N SER A 134 -0.05 -15.51 8.54
CA SER A 134 0.55 -16.79 8.96
C SER A 134 1.50 -17.40 7.92
N SER A 135 1.35 -17.03 6.65
CA SER A 135 2.22 -17.52 5.58
C SER A 135 3.66 -17.09 5.82
N THR A 136 4.62 -18.00 5.70
CA THR A 136 6.08 -17.75 5.82
C THR A 136 6.82 -17.77 4.48
N ARG A 137 6.09 -17.92 3.37
CA ARG A 137 6.64 -17.98 2.00
C ARG A 137 7.57 -16.81 1.67
N GLY A 138 8.74 -17.10 1.09
CA GLY A 138 9.74 -16.13 0.62
C GLY A 138 9.39 -15.50 -0.73
N ILE A 139 10.34 -15.49 -1.66
CA ILE A 139 10.16 -14.96 -3.02
C ILE A 139 9.26 -15.90 -3.84
N HIS A 140 8.08 -15.42 -4.25
CA HIS A 140 7.06 -16.24 -4.93
C HIS A 140 5.86 -15.40 -5.40
N ASN A 141 5.20 -15.79 -6.51
CA ASN A 141 4.00 -15.08 -6.99
C ASN A 141 2.92 -14.92 -5.90
N ILE A 142 2.63 -15.99 -5.14
CA ILE A 142 1.65 -15.97 -4.04
C ILE A 142 2.00 -14.89 -3.02
N ARG A 143 3.27 -14.73 -2.65
CA ARG A 143 3.68 -13.72 -1.68
C ARG A 143 3.40 -12.30 -2.19
N CYS A 144 3.49 -12.06 -3.50
CA CYS A 144 3.13 -10.77 -4.08
C CYS A 144 1.65 -10.43 -3.81
N TRP A 145 0.75 -11.39 -4.04
CA TRP A 145 -0.67 -11.25 -3.71
C TRP A 145 -0.91 -11.03 -2.21
N LEU A 146 -0.23 -11.80 -1.35
CA LEU A 146 -0.36 -11.64 0.10
C LEU A 146 0.10 -10.25 0.57
N ASN A 147 1.24 -9.76 0.08
CA ASN A 147 1.75 -8.43 0.41
C ASN A 147 0.79 -7.34 -0.08
N SER A 148 0.22 -7.48 -1.28
CA SER A 148 -0.80 -6.55 -1.77
C SER A 148 -2.06 -6.54 -0.94
N ALA A 149 -2.52 -7.70 -0.47
CA ALA A 149 -3.66 -7.76 0.44
C ALA A 149 -3.35 -7.07 1.78
N ILE A 150 -2.17 -7.33 2.38
CA ILE A 150 -1.73 -6.68 3.62
C ILE A 150 -1.66 -5.16 3.41
N GLY A 151 -0.91 -4.69 2.42
CA GLY A 151 -0.73 -3.25 2.22
C GLY A 151 -2.03 -2.54 1.84
N SER A 152 -2.90 -3.15 1.02
CA SER A 152 -4.19 -2.53 0.67
C SER A 152 -5.09 -2.37 1.90
N VAL A 153 -5.21 -3.41 2.72
CA VAL A 153 -6.04 -3.36 3.93
C VAL A 153 -5.44 -2.42 4.97
N GLU A 154 -4.13 -2.43 5.15
CA GLU A 154 -3.51 -1.64 6.21
C GLU A 154 -3.34 -0.16 5.80
N CYS A 155 -3.25 0.16 4.50
CA CYS A 155 -3.43 1.52 3.99
C CYS A 155 -4.88 2.01 4.16
N LEU A 156 -5.88 1.13 4.08
CA LEU A 156 -7.28 1.47 4.39
C LEU A 156 -7.44 1.77 5.89
N LEU A 157 -6.93 0.91 6.75
CA LEU A 157 -7.14 0.96 8.21
C LEU A 157 -6.13 1.82 8.97
N GLY A 158 -5.01 2.20 8.36
CA GLY A 158 -4.00 3.08 8.95
C GLY A 158 -2.97 2.39 9.84
N ASN A 159 -2.56 1.15 9.54
CA ASN A 159 -1.50 0.45 10.29
C ASN A 159 -0.15 0.51 9.57
N GLU A 160 0.60 1.57 9.83
CA GLU A 160 1.89 1.82 9.19
C GLU A 160 2.90 0.68 9.37
N ARG A 161 2.89 0.00 10.51
CA ARG A 161 3.81 -1.12 10.76
C ARG A 161 3.60 -2.27 9.79
N LEU A 162 2.35 -2.62 9.51
CA LEU A 162 2.04 -3.72 8.58
C LEU A 162 2.17 -3.30 7.12
N ILE A 163 1.94 -2.02 6.80
CA ILE A 163 2.29 -1.44 5.49
C ILE A 163 3.80 -1.57 5.26
N GLN A 164 4.62 -1.12 6.21
CA GLN A 164 6.07 -1.22 6.13
C GLN A 164 6.52 -2.68 6.02
N MET A 165 5.93 -3.60 6.78
CA MET A 165 6.25 -5.03 6.65
C MET A 165 5.92 -5.55 5.23
N ALA A 166 4.79 -5.18 4.64
CA ALA A 166 4.43 -5.62 3.29
C ALA A 166 5.40 -5.11 2.21
N ILE A 167 5.97 -3.92 2.40
CA ILE A 167 6.90 -3.29 1.44
C ILE A 167 8.36 -3.72 1.69
N ASP A 168 8.78 -3.71 2.95
CA ASP A 168 10.17 -3.66 3.40
C ASP A 168 10.62 -4.83 4.27
N ASP A 169 9.79 -5.87 4.47
CA ASP A 169 10.29 -7.10 5.09
C ASP A 169 11.54 -7.59 4.33
N PRO A 170 12.69 -7.73 5.03
CA PRO A 170 13.99 -7.96 4.38
C PRO A 170 14.11 -9.33 3.72
N LYS A 171 13.15 -10.25 3.94
CA LYS A 171 13.14 -11.58 3.35
C LYS A 171 12.09 -11.75 2.25
N ARG A 172 11.01 -10.96 2.30
CA ARG A 172 9.81 -11.25 1.52
C ARG A 172 8.92 -10.05 1.19
N GLY A 173 9.31 -8.84 1.59
CA GLY A 173 8.60 -7.60 1.26
C GLY A 173 8.57 -7.34 -0.24
N PHE A 174 7.69 -6.44 -0.69
CA PHE A 174 7.58 -6.03 -2.09
C PHE A 174 8.94 -5.75 -2.73
N ARG A 175 9.83 -5.00 -2.07
CA ARG A 175 11.16 -4.68 -2.60
C ARG A 175 12.00 -5.93 -2.85
N GLN A 176 11.93 -6.90 -1.93
CA GLN A 176 12.63 -8.18 -2.09
C GLN A 176 12.03 -9.04 -3.21
N GLN A 177 10.70 -9.02 -3.39
CA GLN A 177 10.05 -9.70 -4.51
C GLN A 177 10.52 -9.15 -5.86
N ILE A 178 10.64 -7.83 -5.99
CA ILE A 178 11.15 -7.21 -7.22
C ILE A 178 12.64 -7.52 -7.40
N GLN A 179 13.45 -7.29 -6.37
CA GLN A 179 14.91 -7.42 -6.44
C GLN A 179 15.37 -8.84 -6.77
N GLN A 180 14.70 -9.86 -6.23
CA GLN A 180 15.12 -11.26 -6.39
C GLN A 180 14.24 -12.06 -7.35
N GLY A 181 12.99 -11.62 -7.58
CA GLY A 181 12.02 -12.37 -8.37
C GLY A 181 11.94 -11.95 -9.84
N VAL A 182 12.44 -10.76 -10.18
CA VAL A 182 12.53 -10.29 -11.56
C VAL A 182 13.94 -10.54 -12.08
N ARG A 183 14.05 -11.28 -13.18
CA ARG A 183 15.33 -11.60 -13.84
C ARG A 183 15.81 -10.42 -14.69
N ASP A 184 17.05 -10.48 -15.15
CA ASP A 184 17.68 -9.44 -15.98
C ASP A 184 16.92 -9.15 -17.29
N ASP A 185 16.15 -10.13 -17.80
CA ASP A 185 15.28 -10.00 -18.98
C ASP A 185 13.90 -9.37 -18.66
N GLY A 186 13.67 -8.98 -17.40
CA GLY A 186 12.39 -8.44 -16.90
C GLY A 186 11.33 -9.51 -16.61
N MET A 187 11.61 -10.79 -16.87
CA MET A 187 10.65 -11.86 -16.63
C MET A 187 10.64 -12.29 -15.17
N TRP A 188 9.48 -12.78 -14.74
CA TRP A 188 9.34 -13.38 -13.41
C TRP A 188 10.05 -14.74 -13.35
N PHE A 189 10.77 -15.00 -12.26
CA PHE A 189 11.69 -16.15 -12.16
C PHE A 189 11.02 -17.53 -12.29
N GLU A 190 9.71 -17.66 -11.99
CA GLU A 190 8.98 -18.92 -12.15
C GLU A 190 8.80 -19.35 -13.63
N GLY A 191 9.27 -18.53 -14.58
CA GLY A 191 9.63 -19.00 -15.93
C GLY A 191 8.48 -19.26 -16.89
N ALA A 192 7.23 -19.07 -16.49
CA ALA A 192 6.06 -19.19 -17.36
C ALA A 192 5.35 -17.83 -17.57
N GLY A 193 4.96 -17.53 -18.82
CA GLY A 193 4.24 -16.29 -19.14
C GLY A 193 2.96 -16.09 -18.32
N GLY A 194 2.25 -17.18 -18.02
CA GLY A 194 1.09 -17.15 -17.12
C GLY A 194 1.43 -16.64 -15.72
N TYR A 195 2.50 -17.15 -15.11
CA TYR A 195 2.95 -16.68 -13.80
C TYR A 195 3.49 -15.25 -13.86
N HIS A 196 4.14 -14.84 -14.95
CA HIS A 196 4.62 -13.46 -15.08
C HIS A 196 3.48 -12.43 -14.97
N PHE A 197 2.44 -12.56 -15.80
CA PHE A 197 1.30 -11.63 -15.74
C PHE A 197 0.49 -11.79 -14.46
N TYR A 198 0.40 -13.00 -13.92
CA TYR A 198 -0.28 -13.23 -12.64
C TYR A 198 0.46 -12.57 -11.47
N THR A 199 1.79 -12.61 -11.45
CA THR A 199 2.60 -11.91 -10.46
C THR A 199 2.49 -10.40 -10.60
N ILE A 200 2.51 -9.87 -11.82
CA ILE A 200 2.31 -8.43 -12.05
C ILE A 200 0.97 -7.96 -11.46
N ARG A 201 -0.11 -8.71 -11.69
CA ARG A 201 -1.43 -8.42 -11.09
C ARG A 201 -1.42 -8.48 -9.56
N GLY A 202 -0.58 -9.34 -8.99
CA GLY A 202 -0.38 -9.43 -7.55
C GLY A 202 0.52 -8.35 -6.97
N LEU A 203 1.40 -7.72 -7.76
CA LEU A 203 2.31 -6.64 -7.33
C LEU A 203 1.67 -5.26 -7.46
N TRP A 204 0.94 -5.04 -8.55
CA TRP A 204 0.40 -3.74 -8.93
C TRP A 204 -0.42 -3.04 -7.83
N PRO A 205 -1.35 -3.71 -7.12
CA PRO A 205 -2.18 -3.04 -6.11
C PRO A 205 -1.36 -2.43 -4.97
N LEU A 206 -0.31 -3.12 -4.51
CA LEU A 206 0.58 -2.57 -3.47
C LEU A 206 1.41 -1.40 -4.00
N ALA A 207 1.86 -1.47 -5.24
CA ALA A 207 2.61 -0.38 -5.85
C ALA A 207 1.76 0.91 -5.92
N GLU A 208 0.51 0.80 -6.35
CA GLU A 208 -0.42 1.94 -6.39
C GLU A 208 -0.80 2.44 -4.99
N ALA A 209 -1.12 1.55 -4.05
CA ALA A 209 -1.44 1.95 -2.68
C ALA A 209 -0.23 2.60 -1.98
N ALA A 210 0.99 2.15 -2.27
CA ALA A 210 2.21 2.79 -1.77
C ALA A 210 2.47 4.14 -2.45
N ARG A 211 2.15 4.25 -3.75
CA ARG A 211 2.23 5.51 -4.51
C ARG A 211 1.30 6.55 -3.89
N LEU A 212 0.03 6.22 -3.74
CA LEU A 212 -1.01 7.12 -3.21
C LEU A 212 -0.88 7.34 -1.71
N GLY A 213 -0.47 6.32 -0.95
CA GLY A 213 -0.28 6.40 0.51
C GLY A 213 0.92 7.22 0.98
N GLY A 214 1.64 7.91 0.07
CA GLY A 214 2.77 8.77 0.44
C GLY A 214 4.09 8.04 0.71
N ALA A 215 4.13 6.71 0.54
CA ALA A 215 5.39 5.95 0.53
C ALA A 215 6.29 6.29 -0.68
N ILE A 216 5.79 7.15 -1.60
CA ILE A 216 6.55 7.82 -2.66
C ILE A 216 7.84 8.44 -2.16
N PHE A 217 7.90 9.11 -1.00
CA PHE A 217 9.15 9.74 -0.59
C PHE A 217 10.23 8.68 -0.38
N THR A 218 9.92 7.59 0.32
CA THR A 218 10.82 6.44 0.50
C THR A 218 11.08 5.69 -0.80
N TYR A 219 10.11 5.64 -1.73
CA TYR A 219 10.25 5.00 -3.03
C TYR A 219 11.12 5.83 -4.01
N LEU A 220 10.93 7.14 -4.09
CA LEU A 220 11.73 8.08 -4.89
C LEU A 220 13.12 8.26 -4.30
N VAL A 221 13.25 8.40 -2.98
CA VAL A 221 14.55 8.38 -2.31
C VAL A 221 15.22 7.03 -2.52
N GLY A 222 14.49 5.91 -2.40
CA GLY A 222 15.01 4.58 -2.73
C GLY A 222 15.52 4.47 -4.16
N GLN A 223 14.70 4.83 -5.16
CA GLN A 223 15.09 4.83 -6.57
C GLN A 223 16.25 5.78 -6.87
N PHE A 224 16.32 6.93 -6.19
CA PHE A 224 17.41 7.89 -6.33
C PHE A 224 18.70 7.36 -5.69
N VAL A 225 18.62 6.77 -4.50
CA VAL A 225 19.74 6.11 -3.81
C VAL A 225 20.25 4.91 -4.60
N ASP A 226 19.36 4.08 -5.13
CA ASP A 226 19.72 2.92 -5.94
C ASP A 226 20.44 3.34 -7.24
N ARG A 227 20.09 4.50 -7.81
CA ARG A 227 20.71 5.04 -9.03
C ARG A 227 21.97 5.87 -8.80
N THR A 228 22.07 6.56 -7.66
CA THR A 228 23.11 7.59 -7.43
C THR A 228 23.99 7.32 -6.21
N GLY A 229 23.72 6.24 -5.49
CA GLY A 229 24.32 5.95 -4.18
C GLY A 229 23.75 6.85 -3.08
N TYR A 230 24.11 6.56 -1.82
CA TYR A 230 23.62 7.33 -0.67
C TYR A 230 24.24 8.74 -0.55
N VAL A 231 25.38 9.00 -1.21
CA VAL A 231 26.18 10.23 -1.05
C VAL A 231 25.42 11.52 -1.39
N PRO A 232 24.64 11.62 -2.48
CA PRO A 232 23.93 12.86 -2.81
C PRO A 232 22.75 13.13 -1.87
N VAL A 233 22.13 12.07 -1.32
CA VAL A 233 21.08 12.19 -0.30
C VAL A 233 21.63 12.75 1.00
N PHE A 234 22.80 12.28 1.44
CA PHE A 234 23.49 12.85 2.60
C PHE A 234 23.89 14.31 2.40
N GLY A 235 24.29 14.70 1.18
CA GLY A 235 24.58 16.09 0.83
C GLY A 235 23.35 16.99 0.93
N ALA A 236 22.20 16.56 0.38
CA ALA A 236 20.96 17.34 0.42
C ALA A 236 20.38 17.47 1.83
N VAL A 237 20.36 16.38 2.60
CA VAL A 237 19.90 16.39 4.00
C VAL A 237 20.84 17.21 4.88
N GLY A 238 22.15 17.11 4.67
CA GLY A 238 23.15 17.93 5.37
C GLY A 238 22.96 19.43 5.10
N LEU A 239 22.68 19.81 3.85
CA LEU A 239 22.43 21.21 3.49
C LEU A 239 21.14 21.73 4.12
N LEU A 240 20.05 20.94 4.11
CA LEU A 240 18.79 21.29 4.74
C LEU A 240 18.91 21.45 6.26
N ALA A 241 19.70 20.59 6.92
CA ALA A 241 19.98 20.70 8.34
C ALA A 241 20.77 21.99 8.66
N VAL A 242 21.75 22.36 7.83
CA VAL A 242 22.49 23.63 7.98
C VAL A 242 21.56 24.83 7.82
N VAL A 243 20.68 24.83 6.82
CA VAL A 243 19.69 25.90 6.60
C VAL A 243 18.69 25.99 7.75
N ALA A 244 18.20 24.86 8.27
CA ALA A 244 17.30 24.81 9.42
C ALA A 244 17.98 25.31 10.70
N CYS A 245 19.24 24.93 10.95
CA CYS A 245 20.03 25.47 12.05
C CYS A 245 20.24 26.99 11.91
N PHE A 246 20.57 27.48 10.71
CA PHE A 246 20.74 28.92 10.46
C PHE A 246 19.43 29.70 10.67
N GLY A 247 18.30 29.14 10.23
CA GLY A 247 16.97 29.66 10.50
C GLY A 247 16.65 29.72 12.00
N LEU A 248 16.97 28.66 12.74
CA LEU A 248 16.78 28.61 14.19
C LEU A 248 17.67 29.64 14.92
N PHE A 249 18.95 29.77 14.55
CA PHE A 249 19.86 30.75 15.14
C PHE A 249 19.48 32.20 14.80
N THR A 250 18.97 32.46 13.60
CA THR A 250 18.48 33.81 13.22
C THR A 250 17.16 34.13 13.90
N LEU A 251 16.30 33.15 14.16
CA LEU A 251 15.07 33.32 14.91
C LEU A 251 15.36 33.55 16.41
N VAL A 252 16.20 32.73 17.03
CA VAL A 252 16.64 32.87 18.43
C VAL A 252 17.40 34.19 18.62
N GLY A 253 18.32 34.53 17.72
CA GLY A 253 19.03 35.81 17.73
C GLY A 253 18.16 37.03 17.35
N ARG A 254 16.91 36.83 16.91
CA ARG A 254 15.90 37.90 16.80
C ARG A 254 15.08 38.03 18.09
N VAL A 255 14.80 36.91 18.77
CA VAL A 255 14.11 36.89 20.06
C VAL A 255 14.98 37.55 21.15
N GLU A 256 16.29 37.27 21.19
CA GLU A 256 17.22 37.90 22.15
C GLU A 256 17.42 39.41 21.92
N ARG A 257 17.04 39.95 20.75
CA ARG A 257 17.08 41.39 20.46
C ARG A 257 15.77 42.12 20.76
N MET A 258 14.73 41.41 21.22
CA MET A 258 13.41 41.97 21.52
C MET A 258 13.16 42.28 23.01
N GLU A 259 14.12 42.04 23.91
CA GLU A 259 14.05 42.46 25.32
C GLU A 259 15.39 43.14 25.69
N LEU A 260 15.48 44.36 26.23
CA LEU A 260 14.67 45.02 27.27
C LEU A 260 14.56 46.55 27.00
N PRO A 261 13.44 47.21 27.35
CA PRO A 261 13.45 48.64 27.65
C PRO A 261 14.29 48.87 28.91
N ARG A 262 15.25 49.80 28.84
CA ARG A 262 16.02 50.23 30.02
C ARG A 262 15.04 50.84 31.02
N LEU A 263 14.95 50.25 32.21
CA LEU A 263 14.39 50.89 33.41
C LEU A 263 15.31 52.05 33.84
#